data_AF-A0A222SJT7-F1
#
_entry.id   AF-A0A222SJT7-F1
#
_cell.length_a   1.000
_cell.length_b   1.000
_cell.length_c   1.000
_cell.angle_alpha   90.00
_cell.angle_beta   90.00
_cell.angle_gamma   90.00
#
_symmetry.space_group_name_H-M   'P 1'
#
loop_
_entity.id
_entity.type
_entity.pdbx_description
1 polymer ?
#
loop_
_entity_poly.entity_id
_entity_poly.type
_entity_poly.pdbx_seq_one_letter_code
_entity_poly.pdbx_strand_id
1 'polypeptide(L)'
;MKRAVLLFALFFCVEETGFCASGAPSRPSAQASPEGVYIPPPGSTERKALLDVMRREIRKRHHLDVVFVVRNMRVCGEWAWVGTLPESPDGTNHYEDFSALLRKTDGVWVIVDIPGGGSDDDASTDGVMEYYNGLKDRFPGLPAAIFPLN
;
A
#
# COMPACT_ATOMS: atom_id res chain seq x y z
N MET A 1 -28.22 -27.02 19.63
CA MET A 1 -28.13 -25.58 19.94
C MET A 1 -28.66 -24.81 18.73
N LYS A 2 -29.38 -23.73 19.00
CA LYS A 2 -30.50 -23.22 18.18
C LYS A 2 -30.04 -22.63 16.84
N ARG A 3 -30.71 -23.05 15.76
CA ARG A 3 -30.70 -22.45 14.42
C ARG A 3 -31.49 -21.14 14.47
N ALA A 4 -30.99 -20.09 13.82
CA ALA A 4 -31.78 -18.91 13.49
C ALA A 4 -31.68 -18.68 11.98
N VAL A 5 -32.69 -19.21 11.27
CA VAL A 5 -33.06 -18.79 9.92
C VAL A 5 -34.14 -17.74 10.14
N LEU A 6 -33.95 -16.54 9.60
CA LEU A 6 -35.04 -15.58 9.44
C LEU A 6 -35.05 -15.13 7.98
N LEU A 7 -35.86 -15.84 7.17
CA LEU A 7 -36.48 -15.27 6.00
C LEU A 7 -37.56 -14.31 6.49
N PHE A 8 -37.62 -13.10 5.94
CA PHE A 8 -38.88 -12.36 5.84
C PHE A 8 -39.05 -11.87 4.41
N ALA A 9 -40.17 -12.27 3.84
CA ALA A 9 -40.59 -12.03 2.48
C ALA A 9 -41.11 -10.59 2.29
N LEU A 10 -41.01 -10.17 1.03
CA LEU A 10 -41.52 -8.93 0.43
C LEU A 10 -43.03 -8.73 0.59
N PHE A 11 -43.48 -7.49 0.71
CA PHE A 11 -44.79 -7.06 0.22
C PHE A 11 -44.74 -5.60 -0.31
N PHE A 12 -45.29 -5.44 -1.50
CA PHE A 12 -45.39 -4.26 -2.37
C PHE A 12 -46.59 -3.36 -2.01
N CYS A 13 -46.46 -2.03 -2.20
CA CYS A 13 -47.49 -1.01 -2.57
C CYS A 13 -46.94 0.38 -2.19
N VAL A 14 -47.06 1.50 -2.92
CA VAL A 14 -47.63 1.84 -4.24
C VAL A 14 -47.04 3.21 -4.66
N GLU A 15 -47.14 3.50 -5.95
CA GLU A 15 -46.93 4.74 -6.72
C GLU A 15 -47.21 6.09 -6.01
N GLU A 16 -46.36 7.10 -6.25
CA GLU A 16 -46.72 8.37 -6.90
C GLU A 16 -45.50 9.33 -6.99
N THR A 17 -45.52 10.13 -8.05
CA THR A 17 -44.52 11.04 -8.61
C THR A 17 -43.63 11.85 -7.64
N GLY A 18 -42.32 11.86 -7.90
CA GLY A 18 -41.36 12.72 -7.21
C GLY A 18 -39.98 12.70 -7.86
N PHE A 19 -39.81 13.53 -8.89
CA PHE A 19 -38.53 13.90 -9.49
C PHE A 19 -37.53 14.38 -8.43
N CYS A 20 -36.41 13.68 -8.27
CA CYS A 20 -35.12 14.24 -7.85
C CYS A 20 -34.01 13.35 -8.42
N ALA A 21 -33.47 13.77 -9.55
CA ALA A 21 -32.23 13.25 -10.08
C ALA A 21 -31.11 13.46 -9.04
N SER A 22 -30.50 12.38 -8.57
CA SER A 22 -29.13 12.38 -8.08
C SER A 22 -28.47 11.12 -8.58
N GLY A 23 -28.17 11.14 -9.88
CA GLY A 23 -27.08 10.33 -10.40
C GLY A 23 -25.83 10.80 -9.68
N ALA A 24 -25.40 10.07 -8.65
CA ALA A 24 -24.09 10.26 -8.06
C ALA A 24 -23.08 10.15 -9.21
N PRO A 25 -22.18 11.14 -9.41
CA PRO A 25 -21.12 10.95 -10.37
C PRO A 25 -20.29 9.76 -9.90
N SER A 26 -20.36 8.66 -10.65
CA SER A 26 -19.36 7.62 -10.60
C SER A 26 -18.02 8.30 -10.84
N ARG A 27 -17.25 8.45 -9.75
CA ARG A 27 -15.94 9.09 -9.74
C ARG A 27 -15.15 8.47 -10.90
N PRO A 28 -14.77 9.24 -11.93
CA PRO A 28 -13.91 8.70 -12.97
C PRO A 28 -12.66 8.19 -12.27
N SER A 29 -12.44 6.88 -12.35
CA SER A 29 -11.22 6.25 -11.91
C SER A 29 -10.13 6.88 -12.74
N ALA A 30 -9.39 7.82 -12.13
CA ALA A 30 -8.37 8.60 -12.80
C ALA A 30 -7.43 7.64 -13.53
N GLN A 31 -7.43 7.72 -14.86
CA GLN A 31 -6.46 7.04 -15.68
C GLN A 31 -5.08 7.53 -15.23
N ALA A 32 -4.29 6.65 -14.63
CA ALA A 32 -2.93 6.94 -14.22
C ALA A 32 -2.07 7.02 -15.48
N SER A 33 -1.83 8.25 -15.96
CA SER A 33 -0.79 8.54 -16.94
C SER A 33 0.60 8.35 -16.30
N PRO A 34 1.60 7.84 -17.03
CA PRO A 34 2.93 7.51 -16.49
C PRO A 34 3.84 8.73 -16.20
N GLU A 35 3.35 9.97 -16.27
CA GLU A 35 4.12 11.19 -15.95
C GLU A 35 4.20 11.54 -14.44
N GLY A 36 3.77 10.63 -13.55
CA GLY A 36 3.48 10.98 -12.15
C GLY A 36 4.41 10.44 -11.08
N VAL A 37 5.60 9.91 -11.41
CA VAL A 37 6.50 9.38 -10.37
C VAL A 37 7.25 10.51 -9.68
N TYR A 38 7.17 10.57 -8.36
CA TYR A 38 7.92 11.53 -7.55
C TYR A 38 8.42 10.92 -6.24
N ILE A 39 9.31 11.66 -5.59
CA ILE A 39 9.85 11.33 -4.27
C ILE A 39 9.32 12.39 -3.29
N PRO A 40 8.46 12.04 -2.33
CA PRO A 40 8.03 12.98 -1.30
C PRO A 40 9.24 13.62 -0.60
N PRO A 41 9.32 14.97 -0.51
CA PRO A 41 10.50 15.61 0.03
C PRO A 41 10.67 15.29 1.53
N PRO A 42 11.92 15.32 2.05
CA PRO A 42 12.18 15.23 3.49
C PRO A 42 11.32 16.23 4.28
N GLY A 43 10.77 15.80 5.42
CA GLY A 43 9.90 16.63 6.26
C GLY A 43 8.45 16.79 5.78
N SER A 44 8.09 16.30 4.58
CA SER A 44 6.70 16.36 4.10
C SER A 44 5.75 15.45 4.89
N THR A 45 4.48 15.87 4.99
CA THR A 45 3.41 15.10 5.63
C THR A 45 3.22 13.73 4.97
N GLU A 46 3.34 13.64 3.64
CA GLU A 46 3.19 12.39 2.92
C GLU A 46 4.34 11.41 3.18
N ARG A 47 5.60 11.90 3.14
CA ARG A 47 6.76 11.09 3.54
C ARG A 47 6.59 10.56 4.96
N LYS A 48 6.16 11.43 5.89
CA LYS A 48 5.90 11.03 7.27
C LYS A 48 4.83 9.93 7.33
N ALA A 49 3.70 10.10 6.63
CA ALA A 49 2.62 9.12 6.63
C ALA A 49 3.06 7.74 6.12
N LEU A 50 3.83 7.68 5.03
CA LEU A 50 4.40 6.44 4.51
C LEU A 50 5.30 5.75 5.55
N LEU A 51 6.24 6.50 6.13
CA LEU A 51 7.17 5.96 7.12
C LEU A 51 6.47 5.60 8.45
N ASP A 52 5.43 6.32 8.85
CA ASP A 52 4.63 6.00 10.04
C ASP A 52 3.94 4.64 9.90
N VAL A 53 3.45 4.30 8.70
CA VAL A 53 2.86 2.97 8.42
C VAL A 53 3.93 1.88 8.57
N MET A 54 5.10 2.09 7.99
CA MET A 54 6.21 1.14 8.09
C MET A 54 6.69 0.94 9.53
N ARG A 55 6.81 2.02 10.33
CA ARG A 55 7.19 1.92 11.75
C ARG A 55 6.18 1.13 12.57
N ARG A 56 4.87 1.36 12.34
CA ARG A 56 3.81 0.58 13.01
C ARG A 56 3.93 -0.90 12.70
N GLU A 57 4.23 -1.26 11.46
CA GLU A 57 4.35 -2.66 11.05
C GLU A 57 5.56 -3.34 11.70
N ILE A 58 6.72 -2.69 11.72
CA ILE A 58 7.90 -3.21 12.44
C ILE A 58 7.62 -3.34 13.93
N ARG A 59 7.04 -2.32 14.56
CA ARG A 59 6.71 -2.36 15.99
C ARG A 59 5.73 -3.49 16.31
N LYS A 60 4.74 -3.73 15.44
CA LYS A 60 3.75 -4.78 15.59
C LYS A 60 4.35 -6.19 15.47
N ARG A 61 5.26 -6.41 14.50
CA ARG A 61 5.84 -7.73 14.22
C ARG A 61 7.04 -8.08 15.08
N HIS A 62 7.88 -7.09 15.37
CA HIS A 62 9.20 -7.29 15.97
C HIS A 62 9.36 -6.59 17.32
N HIS A 63 8.38 -5.80 17.75
CA HIS A 63 8.45 -5.02 19.00
C HIS A 63 9.60 -4.00 19.05
N LEU A 64 10.14 -3.61 17.89
CA LEU A 64 11.22 -2.64 17.79
C LEU A 64 10.68 -1.23 17.56
N ASP A 65 11.29 -0.25 18.23
CA ASP A 65 11.20 1.15 17.86
C ASP A 65 12.39 1.48 16.96
N VAL A 66 12.13 2.09 15.80
CA VAL A 66 13.16 2.31 14.77
C VAL A 66 13.17 3.72 14.23
N VAL A 67 14.35 4.17 13.82
CA VAL A 67 14.57 5.30 12.92
C VAL A 67 14.89 4.73 11.54
N PHE A 68 14.34 5.34 10.49
CA PHE A 68 14.58 4.87 9.13
C PHE A 68 15.56 5.77 8.39
N VAL A 69 16.63 5.17 7.89
CA VAL A 69 17.38 5.71 6.75
C VAL A 69 16.67 5.26 5.47
N VAL A 70 16.20 6.20 4.66
CA VAL A 70 15.44 5.87 3.44
C VAL A 70 16.41 5.57 2.30
N ARG A 71 16.41 4.32 1.81
CA ARG A 71 17.24 3.86 0.69
C ARG A 71 16.56 4.15 -0.65
N ASN A 72 15.27 3.84 -0.78
CA ASN A 72 14.49 4.16 -1.96
C ASN A 72 13.05 4.52 -1.56
N MET A 73 12.45 5.46 -2.28
CA MET A 73 11.07 5.87 -2.09
C MET A 73 10.56 6.46 -3.39
N ARG A 74 9.50 5.87 -3.95
CA ARG A 74 8.84 6.38 -5.15
C ARG A 74 7.34 6.28 -4.98
N VAL A 75 6.64 7.35 -5.31
CA VAL A 75 5.18 7.44 -5.28
C VAL A 75 4.69 7.72 -6.69
N CYS A 76 3.60 7.06 -7.08
CA CYS A 76 2.90 7.30 -8.35
C CYS A 76 1.41 7.07 -8.16
N GLY A 77 0.64 8.17 -8.17
CA GLY A 77 -0.79 8.13 -7.84
C GLY A 77 -1.02 7.57 -6.42
N GLU A 78 -1.86 6.54 -6.32
CA GLU A 78 -2.21 5.90 -5.05
C GLU A 78 -1.25 4.75 -4.66
N TRP A 79 -0.09 4.64 -5.31
CA TRP A 79 0.88 3.58 -5.06
C TRP A 79 2.23 4.14 -4.61
N ALA A 80 2.89 3.44 -3.71
CA ALA A 80 4.25 3.75 -3.30
C ALA A 80 5.08 2.49 -3.07
N TRP A 81 6.35 2.55 -3.46
CA TRP A 81 7.36 1.60 -3.04
C TRP A 81 8.34 2.31 -2.13
N VAL A 82 8.62 1.73 -0.96
CA VAL A 82 9.55 2.30 0.01
C VAL A 82 10.45 1.22 0.54
N GLY A 83 11.77 1.45 0.45
CA GLY A 83 12.81 0.64 1.05
C GLY A 83 13.64 1.45 2.03
N THR A 84 13.84 0.91 3.22
CA THR A 84 14.56 1.56 4.33
C THR A 84 15.63 0.65 4.92
N LEU A 85 16.60 1.27 5.58
CA LEU A 85 17.53 0.65 6.52
C LEU A 85 17.07 1.07 7.92
N PRO A 86 16.42 0.19 8.69
CA PRO A 86 15.97 0.50 10.04
C PRO A 86 17.15 0.48 11.02
N GLU A 87 17.15 1.42 11.96
CA GLU A 87 18.17 1.55 13.00
C GLU A 87 17.50 1.79 14.35
N SER A 88 18.18 1.44 15.45
CA SER A 88 17.72 1.82 16.79
C SER A 88 17.72 3.35 16.96
N PRO A 89 16.91 3.91 17.87
CA PRO A 89 16.85 5.37 18.06
C PRO A 89 18.16 6.02 18.48
N ASP A 90 19.05 5.26 19.11
CA ASP A 90 20.41 5.67 19.48
C ASP A 90 21.46 5.45 18.39
N GLY A 91 21.07 4.86 17.24
CA GLY A 91 21.96 4.54 16.13
C GLY A 91 22.96 3.41 16.37
N THR A 92 22.84 2.66 17.47
CA THR A 92 23.82 1.59 17.81
C THR A 92 23.54 0.28 17.08
N ASN A 93 22.27 -0.03 16.83
CA ASN A 93 21.85 -1.25 16.14
C ASN A 93 21.35 -0.91 14.74
N HIS A 94 21.83 -1.65 13.75
CA HIS A 94 21.32 -1.64 12.38
C HIS A 94 20.59 -2.96 12.12
N TYR A 95 19.40 -2.88 11.55
CA TYR A 95 18.55 -4.05 11.28
C TYR A 95 18.51 -4.37 9.78
N GLU A 96 17.89 -5.50 9.43
CA GLU A 96 17.66 -5.92 8.04
C GLU A 96 16.89 -4.84 7.25
N ASP A 97 17.22 -4.72 5.96
CA ASP A 97 16.48 -3.91 4.99
C ASP A 97 14.97 -4.20 5.10
N PHE A 98 14.18 -3.14 5.18
CA PHE A 98 12.73 -3.27 5.20
C PHE A 98 12.13 -2.54 4.01
N SER A 99 11.58 -3.31 3.07
CA SER A 99 10.89 -2.78 1.90
C SER A 99 9.42 -3.15 1.91
N ALA A 100 8.57 -2.28 1.37
CA ALA A 100 7.14 -2.54 1.28
C ALA A 100 6.51 -1.89 0.05
N LEU A 101 5.49 -2.57 -0.48
CA LEU A 101 4.52 -1.99 -1.39
C LEU A 101 3.37 -1.39 -0.56
N LEU A 102 3.08 -0.11 -0.77
CA LEU A 102 1.99 0.59 -0.13
C LEU A 102 0.96 1.05 -1.16
N ARG A 103 -0.31 1.04 -0.74
CA ARG A 103 -1.43 1.60 -1.48
C ARG A 103 -2.17 2.60 -0.61
N LYS A 104 -2.55 3.73 -1.19
CA LYS A 104 -3.40 4.73 -0.57
C LYS A 104 -4.86 4.32 -0.79
N THR A 105 -5.62 4.21 0.29
CA THR A 105 -7.04 3.84 0.31
C THR A 105 -7.75 4.81 1.22
N ASP A 106 -8.80 5.46 0.71
CA ASP A 106 -9.54 6.51 1.43
C ASP A 106 -8.64 7.59 2.06
N GLY A 107 -7.57 7.95 1.33
CA GLY A 107 -6.59 8.96 1.77
C GLY A 107 -5.53 8.46 2.75
N VAL A 108 -5.58 7.19 3.17
CA VAL A 108 -4.65 6.59 4.14
C VAL A 108 -3.74 5.58 3.45
N TRP A 109 -2.44 5.65 3.73
CA TRP A 109 -1.47 4.67 3.25
C TRP A 109 -1.55 3.36 4.05
N VAL A 110 -1.55 2.23 3.34
CA VAL A 110 -1.57 0.88 3.91
C VAL A 110 -0.51 0.03 3.21
N ILE A 111 0.22 -0.80 3.97
CA ILE A 111 1.10 -1.82 3.39
C ILE A 111 0.22 -2.93 2.84
N VAL A 112 0.39 -3.23 1.55
CA VAL A 112 -0.33 -4.31 0.88
C VAL A 112 0.57 -5.50 0.56
N ASP A 113 1.89 -5.31 0.56
CA ASP A 113 2.85 -6.41 0.46
C ASP A 113 4.22 -6.04 1.02
N ILE A 114 4.94 -7.04 1.53
CA ILE A 114 6.32 -6.95 2.02
C ILE A 114 7.04 -8.15 1.39
N PRO A 115 8.18 -7.95 0.68
CA PRO A 115 8.99 -9.06 0.20
C PRO A 115 9.31 -10.00 1.35
N GLY A 116 9.13 -11.30 1.15
CA GLY A 116 9.61 -12.27 2.13
C GLY A 116 11.12 -12.14 2.23
N GLY A 117 11.65 -12.00 3.45
CA GLY A 117 13.08 -12.21 3.73
C GLY A 117 13.40 -13.68 3.47
N GLY A 118 13.68 -14.00 2.21
CA GLY A 118 14.27 -15.28 1.83
C GLY A 118 15.72 -15.28 2.27
N SER A 119 16.17 -16.41 2.82
CA SER A 119 17.58 -16.70 3.08
C SER A 119 18.47 -16.28 1.92
N ASP A 120 19.71 -15.89 2.23
CA ASP A 120 20.74 -15.25 1.37
C ASP A 120 21.12 -15.96 0.04
N ASP A 121 20.30 -16.87 -0.47
CA ASP A 121 20.64 -17.84 -1.50
C ASP A 121 20.05 -17.49 -2.89
N ASP A 122 19.10 -16.56 -2.98
CA ASP A 122 18.31 -16.35 -4.21
C ASP A 122 17.93 -14.90 -4.56
N ALA A 123 18.62 -13.90 -4.01
CA ALA A 123 18.56 -12.50 -4.49
C ALA A 123 19.24 -12.30 -5.86
N SER A 124 19.02 -13.23 -6.79
CA SER A 124 19.31 -13.04 -8.20
C SER A 124 18.43 -11.91 -8.75
N THR A 125 18.96 -11.17 -9.72
CA THR A 125 18.16 -10.18 -10.48
C THR A 125 16.87 -10.82 -11.01
N ASP A 126 16.92 -12.08 -11.42
CA ASP A 126 15.77 -12.82 -11.94
C ASP A 126 14.69 -13.02 -10.87
N GLY A 127 15.08 -13.40 -9.64
CA GLY A 127 14.15 -13.55 -8.52
C GLY A 127 13.47 -12.24 -8.12
N VAL A 128 14.23 -11.13 -8.13
CA VAL A 128 13.67 -9.78 -7.87
C VAL A 128 12.65 -9.40 -8.94
N MET A 129 12.96 -9.67 -10.21
CA MET A 129 12.08 -9.34 -11.33
C MET A 129 10.83 -10.23 -11.36
N GLU A 130 10.97 -11.53 -11.04
CA GLU A 130 9.84 -12.45 -10.90
C GLU A 130 8.89 -11.98 -9.78
N TYR A 131 9.45 -11.57 -8.64
CA TYR A 131 8.67 -10.98 -7.55
C TYR A 131 7.90 -9.73 -8.00
N TYR A 132 8.55 -8.76 -8.66
CA TYR A 132 7.86 -7.57 -9.18
C TYR A 132 6.81 -7.91 -10.25
N ASN A 133 7.03 -8.94 -11.07
CA ASN A 133 6.03 -9.41 -12.02
C ASN A 133 4.82 -9.99 -11.30
N GLY A 134 5.02 -10.83 -10.28
CA GLY A 134 3.94 -11.37 -9.45
C GLY A 134 3.13 -10.27 -8.74
N LEU A 135 3.78 -9.19 -8.30
CA LEU A 135 3.08 -8.02 -7.76
C LEU A 135 2.16 -7.36 -8.78
N LYS A 136 2.61 -7.17 -10.03
CA LYS A 136 1.81 -6.55 -11.09
C LYS A 136 0.61 -7.41 -11.46
N ASP A 137 0.77 -8.73 -11.47
CA ASP A 137 -0.32 -9.67 -11.75
C ASP A 137 -1.37 -9.66 -10.63
N ARG A 138 -0.93 -9.60 -9.36
CA ARG A 138 -1.83 -9.56 -8.19
C ARG A 138 -2.50 -8.21 -7.99
N PHE A 139 -1.86 -7.12 -8.41
CA PHE A 139 -2.33 -5.75 -8.23
C PHE A 139 -2.47 -5.01 -9.55
N PRO A 140 -3.59 -5.22 -10.29
CA PRO A 140 -3.85 -4.49 -11.52
C PRO A 140 -3.81 -2.97 -11.31
N GLY A 141 -3.05 -2.27 -12.17
CA GLY A 141 -2.84 -0.83 -12.06
C GLY A 141 -1.68 -0.41 -11.16
N LEU A 142 -0.88 -1.36 -10.65
CA LEU A 142 0.41 -1.08 -10.00
C LEU A 142 1.41 -0.52 -11.03
N PRO A 143 1.85 0.74 -10.90
CA PRO A 143 2.79 1.34 -11.86
C PRO A 143 4.19 0.75 -11.70
N ALA A 144 4.72 0.11 -12.74
CA ALA A 144 6.07 -0.48 -12.72
C ALA A 144 7.17 0.55 -12.40
N ALA A 145 6.93 1.83 -12.71
CA ALA A 145 7.90 2.91 -12.52
C ALA A 145 8.23 3.22 -11.03
N ILE A 146 7.44 2.73 -10.06
CA ILE A 146 7.76 2.91 -8.63
C ILE A 146 8.81 1.92 -8.14
N PHE A 147 9.01 0.79 -8.83
CA PHE A 147 10.04 -0.16 -8.43
C PHE A 147 11.43 0.46 -8.63
N PRO A 148 12.40 0.13 -7.77
CA PRO A 148 13.78 0.53 -7.98
C PRO A 148 14.28 -0.05 -9.31
N LEU A 149 15.02 0.76 -10.06
CA LEU A 149 15.74 0.29 -11.24
C LEU A 149 16.97 -0.46 -10.73
N ASN A 150 17.14 -1.72 -11.15
CA ASN A 150 18.36 -2.48 -10.92
C ASN A 150 19.55 -1.85 -11.66
#